data_AF-A0A382TYI0-F1
#
_entry.id   AF-A0A382TYI0-F1
#
_cell.length_a   1.000
_cell.length_b   1.000
_cell.length_c   1.000
_cell.angle_alpha   90.00
_cell.angle_beta   90.00
_cell.angle_gamma   90.00
#
_symmetry.space_group_name_H-M   'P 1'
#
loop_
_entity.id
_entity.type
_entity.pdbx_description
1 polymer ?
#
loop_
_entity_poly.entity_id
_entity_poly.type
_entity_poly.pdbx_seq_one_letter_code
_entity_poly.pdbx_strand_id
1 'polypeptide(L)'
;WTKGGARMVAHYNGLLKNLARHYGADLAKPYRRLAKRFTEALFHGSGDEAIDFQFTRSGKQTTTTKPFDGILANLNRLYEETSSETTRRRLRAFMSPQTCEACQGQRLREVVLAVTLRSAKQPEAKFRFGGLSIMDVCRLSIDEALPFFEALELDELGKKIATDVVLEITSRLGFLRDVGLGYLTLNRTSGTLSGGEAQRIRLATQIGAGLVGVLYILDEPSIGLHARDNEQLLATLEGLRDLGNTVLVVEHDEETIRRADHVIDMGPGAGLHGGEVVAAGPLDRVLAHKKSLTAKYL
;
A
#
# COMPACT_ATOMS: atom_id res chain seq x y z
N TRP A 1 -28.69 -4.98 10.42
CA TRP A 1 -27.68 -4.59 11.44
C TRP A 1 -27.52 -5.73 12.43
N THR A 2 -26.49 -6.57 12.30
CA THR A 2 -26.27 -7.74 13.19
C THR A 2 -25.16 -7.53 14.22
N LYS A 3 -24.35 -6.46 14.07
CA LYS A 3 -23.27 -6.09 14.99
C LYS A 3 -23.65 -4.81 15.73
N GLY A 4 -23.60 -4.78 17.06
CA GLY A 4 -23.93 -3.61 17.89
C GLY A 4 -24.74 -3.96 19.13
N GLY A 5 -24.92 -3.00 20.05
CA GLY A 5 -25.75 -3.22 21.24
C GLY A 5 -27.19 -3.56 20.88
N ALA A 6 -27.83 -4.44 21.65
CA ALA A 6 -29.19 -4.96 21.38
C ALA A 6 -30.22 -3.84 21.11
N ARG A 7 -30.11 -2.72 21.83
CA ARG A 7 -30.98 -1.54 21.64
C ARG A 7 -30.83 -0.90 20.25
N MET A 8 -29.60 -0.78 19.76
CA MET A 8 -29.31 -0.21 18.44
C MET A 8 -29.85 -1.11 17.33
N VAL A 9 -29.65 -2.43 17.46
CA VAL A 9 -30.16 -3.42 16.50
C VAL A 9 -31.68 -3.40 16.45
N ALA A 10 -32.34 -3.38 17.60
CA ALA A 10 -33.80 -3.30 17.68
C ALA A 10 -34.34 -2.01 17.04
N HIS A 11 -33.69 -0.87 17.28
CA HIS A 11 -34.07 0.42 16.69
C HIS A 11 -33.97 0.41 15.17
N TYR A 12 -32.82 0.04 14.59
CA TYR A 12 -32.65 0.03 13.14
C TYR A 12 -33.49 -1.02 12.42
N ASN A 13 -33.70 -2.20 13.03
CA ASN A 13 -34.63 -3.19 12.47
C ASN A 13 -36.09 -2.69 12.53
N GLY A 14 -36.46 -1.95 13.58
CA GLY A 14 -37.76 -1.28 13.67
C GLY A 14 -37.95 -0.23 12.57
N LEU A 15 -36.95 0.63 12.34
CA LEU A 15 -36.95 1.61 11.25
C LEU A 15 -37.16 0.93 9.89
N LEU A 16 -36.38 -0.12 9.60
CA LEU A 16 -36.46 -0.84 8.32
C LEU A 16 -37.84 -1.48 8.09
N LYS A 17 -38.44 -2.08 9.13
CA LYS A 17 -39.77 -2.70 9.05
C LYS A 17 -40.88 -1.69 8.80
N ASN A 18 -40.84 -0.54 9.46
CA ASN A 18 -41.83 0.52 9.26
C ASN A 18 -41.70 1.12 7.84
N LEU A 19 -40.47 1.37 7.39
CA LEU A 19 -40.20 1.83 6.03
C LEU A 19 -40.71 0.83 4.98
N ALA A 20 -40.43 -0.46 5.17
CA ALA A 20 -40.88 -1.51 4.27
C ALA A 20 -42.41 -1.61 4.24
N ARG A 21 -43.07 -1.47 5.38
CA ARG A 21 -44.55 -1.43 5.47
C ARG A 21 -45.13 -0.26 4.68
N HIS A 22 -44.54 0.93 4.80
CA HIS A 22 -44.99 2.13 4.09
C HIS A 22 -44.92 1.96 2.56
N TYR A 23 -43.80 1.43 2.06
CA TYR A 23 -43.59 1.23 0.63
C TYR A 23 -44.09 -0.11 0.08
N GLY A 24 -44.75 -0.95 0.90
CA GLY A 24 -45.21 -2.29 0.50
C GLY A 24 -44.07 -3.24 0.10
N ALA A 25 -42.87 -3.02 0.61
CA ALA A 25 -41.68 -3.81 0.28
C ALA A 25 -41.60 -5.08 1.14
N ASP A 26 -41.33 -6.22 0.49
CA ASP A 26 -41.08 -7.49 1.16
C ASP A 26 -39.59 -7.67 1.43
N LEU A 27 -39.20 -7.58 2.70
CA LEU A 27 -37.82 -7.71 3.16
C LEU A 27 -37.25 -9.13 3.01
N ALA A 28 -38.08 -10.14 2.73
CA ALA A 28 -37.62 -11.49 2.42
C ALA A 28 -37.12 -11.63 0.97
N LYS A 29 -37.44 -10.67 0.09
CA LYS A 29 -36.97 -10.70 -1.30
C LYS A 29 -35.49 -10.34 -1.38
N PRO A 30 -34.72 -10.96 -2.30
CA PRO A 30 -33.36 -10.54 -2.61
C PRO A 30 -33.32 -9.06 -2.99
N TYR A 31 -32.28 -8.33 -2.57
CA TYR A 31 -32.13 -6.88 -2.79
C TYR A 31 -32.41 -6.46 -4.24
N ARG A 32 -31.89 -7.19 -5.21
CA ARG A 32 -32.07 -6.92 -6.65
C ARG A 32 -33.52 -6.99 -7.14
N ARG A 33 -34.43 -7.59 -6.36
CA ARG A 33 -35.86 -7.74 -6.68
C ARG A 33 -36.75 -6.76 -5.90
N LEU A 34 -36.16 -5.88 -5.09
CA LEU A 34 -36.90 -4.84 -4.40
C LEU A 34 -37.28 -3.71 -5.36
N ALA A 35 -38.40 -3.04 -5.08
CA ALA A 35 -38.85 -1.91 -5.90
C ALA A 35 -37.85 -0.75 -5.83
N LYS A 36 -37.53 -0.14 -6.98
CA LYS A 36 -36.54 0.95 -7.07
C LYS A 36 -36.87 2.12 -6.14
N ARG A 37 -38.15 2.49 -6.06
CA ARG A 37 -38.65 3.55 -5.16
C ARG A 37 -38.33 3.26 -3.69
N PHE A 38 -38.48 2.00 -3.24
CA PHE A 38 -38.11 1.63 -1.87
C PHE A 38 -36.60 1.67 -1.66
N THR A 39 -35.80 1.17 -2.61
CA THR A 39 -34.33 1.20 -2.48
C THR A 39 -33.77 2.62 -2.49
N GLU A 40 -34.32 3.51 -3.32
CA GLU A 40 -33.95 4.92 -3.35
C GLU A 40 -34.31 5.58 -2.01
N ALA A 41 -35.53 5.37 -1.51
CA ALA A 41 -35.94 5.88 -0.19
C ALA A 41 -35.10 5.31 0.96
N LEU A 42 -34.70 4.04 0.89
CA LEU A 42 -33.86 3.39 1.90
C LEU A 42 -32.46 4.03 2.01
N PHE A 43 -31.83 4.36 0.89
CA PHE A 43 -30.46 4.90 0.90
C PHE A 43 -30.41 6.43 0.97
N HIS A 44 -31.26 7.12 0.21
CA HIS A 44 -31.24 8.57 0.05
C HIS A 44 -32.32 9.30 0.86
N GLY A 45 -33.27 8.56 1.43
CA GLY A 45 -34.35 9.12 2.23
C GLY A 45 -35.65 9.31 1.45
N SER A 46 -36.74 9.59 2.18
CA SER A 46 -38.08 9.75 1.60
C SER A 46 -38.39 11.18 1.13
N GLY A 47 -37.41 12.09 1.16
CA GLY A 47 -37.62 13.50 0.86
C GLY A 47 -38.57 14.15 1.87
N ASP A 48 -39.68 14.70 1.41
CA ASP A 48 -40.73 15.28 2.25
C ASP A 48 -41.83 14.27 2.63
N GLU A 49 -41.79 13.04 2.09
CA GLU A 49 -42.79 12.01 2.37
C GLU A 49 -42.66 11.55 3.82
N ALA A 50 -43.66 11.88 4.64
CA ALA A 50 -43.71 11.51 6.04
C ALA A 50 -44.06 10.02 6.21
N ILE A 51 -43.31 9.34 7.07
CA ILE A 51 -43.47 7.91 7.34
C ILE A 51 -43.75 7.72 8.84
N ASP A 52 -44.69 6.83 9.14
CA ASP A 52 -45.02 6.48 10.51
C ASP A 52 -44.04 5.46 11.06
N PHE A 53 -43.24 5.88 12.03
CA PHE A 53 -42.32 5.01 12.74
C PHE A 53 -42.90 4.60 14.09
N GLN A 54 -43.32 3.34 14.17
CA GLN A 54 -43.79 2.73 15.42
C GLN A 54 -42.63 2.03 16.13
N PHE A 55 -42.33 2.48 17.36
CA PHE A 55 -41.35 1.86 18.23
C PHE A 55 -41.98 1.42 19.55
N THR A 56 -41.59 0.23 20.04
CA THR A 56 -41.99 -0.25 21.36
C THR A 56 -40.80 -0.13 22.31
N ARG A 57 -40.95 0.62 23.40
CA ARG A 57 -39.94 0.75 24.45
C ARG A 57 -40.58 0.51 25.81
N SER A 58 -40.04 -0.45 26.58
CA SER A 58 -40.53 -0.80 27.92
C SER A 58 -42.05 -1.04 27.98
N GLY A 59 -42.61 -1.72 26.97
CA GLY A 59 -44.05 -2.02 26.89
C GLY A 59 -44.94 -0.89 26.36
N LYS A 60 -44.42 0.33 26.18
CA LYS A 60 -45.16 1.45 25.60
C LYS A 60 -44.85 1.59 24.11
N GLN A 61 -45.88 1.62 23.28
CA GLN A 61 -45.75 1.97 21.86
C GLN A 61 -45.76 3.49 21.70
N THR A 62 -44.84 3.99 20.90
CA THR A 62 -44.78 5.40 20.48
C THR A 62 -44.73 5.44 18.95
N THR A 63 -45.63 6.19 18.35
CA THR A 63 -45.63 6.49 16.91
C THR A 63 -45.04 7.86 16.70
N THR A 64 -44.11 7.98 15.76
CA THR A 64 -43.55 9.26 15.34
C THR A 64 -43.62 9.35 13.84
N THR A 65 -44.34 10.36 13.34
CA THR A 65 -44.48 10.65 11.92
C THR A 65 -43.40 11.64 11.54
N LYS A 66 -42.46 11.22 10.69
CA LYS A 66 -41.41 12.09 10.18
C LYS A 66 -40.88 11.57 8.85
N PRO A 67 -40.24 12.41 8.02
CA PRO A 67 -39.47 11.93 6.89
C PRO A 67 -38.34 11.00 7.33
N PHE A 68 -37.98 10.08 6.44
CA PHE A 68 -36.83 9.22 6.62
C PHE A 68 -35.61 9.85 5.97
N ASP A 69 -34.57 10.14 6.75
CA ASP A 69 -33.35 10.79 6.26
C ASP A 69 -32.53 9.92 5.29
N GLY A 70 -32.79 8.61 5.22
CA GLY A 70 -31.97 7.67 4.45
C GLY A 70 -30.77 7.13 5.23
N ILE A 71 -30.30 5.95 4.84
CA ILE A 71 -29.15 5.31 5.49
C ILE A 71 -27.86 6.10 5.22
N LEU A 72 -27.63 6.60 4.00
CA LEU A 72 -26.37 7.24 3.65
C LEU A 72 -26.16 8.55 4.41
N ALA A 73 -27.19 9.42 4.44
CA ALA A 73 -27.13 10.68 5.17
C ALA A 73 -26.95 10.45 6.68
N ASN A 74 -27.63 9.45 7.25
CA ASN A 74 -27.47 9.09 8.65
C ASN A 74 -26.06 8.56 8.97
N LEU A 75 -25.49 7.70 8.12
CA LEU A 75 -24.13 7.20 8.30
C LEU A 75 -23.09 8.32 8.16
N ASN A 76 -23.27 9.24 7.20
CA ASN A 76 -22.36 10.36 7.01
C ASN A 76 -22.38 11.31 8.21
N ARG A 77 -23.58 11.71 8.65
CA ARG A 77 -23.77 12.53 9.85
C ARG A 77 -23.15 11.90 11.08
N LEU A 78 -23.41 10.60 11.30
CA LEU A 78 -22.82 9.87 12.42
C LEU A 78 -21.29 9.86 12.35
N TYR A 79 -20.70 9.75 11.16
CA TYR A 79 -19.25 9.79 10.98
C TYR A 79 -18.66 11.17 11.34
N GLU A 80 -19.32 12.25 10.91
CA GLU A 80 -18.91 13.64 11.15
C GLU A 80 -19.06 14.04 12.62
N GLU A 81 -20.20 13.74 13.24
CA GLU A 81 -20.55 14.17 14.60
C GLU A 81 -19.91 13.31 15.71
N THR A 82 -19.60 12.05 15.42
CA THR A 82 -19.08 11.13 16.46
C THR A 82 -17.64 11.48 16.84
N SER A 83 -17.38 11.62 18.16
CA SER A 83 -16.04 11.78 18.74
C SER A 83 -15.32 10.46 19.03
N SER A 84 -16.00 9.31 18.92
CA SER A 84 -15.44 7.98 19.17
C SER A 84 -14.72 7.41 17.93
N GLU A 85 -13.40 7.20 18.05
CA GLU A 85 -12.60 6.58 16.99
C GLU A 85 -13.00 5.13 16.68
N THR A 86 -13.46 4.37 17.67
CA THR A 86 -13.96 3.00 17.46
C THR A 86 -15.17 2.99 16.52
N THR A 87 -16.09 3.93 16.70
CA THR A 87 -17.27 4.10 15.84
C THR A 87 -16.85 4.57 14.45
N ARG A 88 -15.96 5.56 14.35
CA ARG A 88 -15.42 6.03 13.05
C ARG A 88 -14.76 4.89 12.28
N ARG A 89 -13.91 4.08 12.92
CA ARG A 89 -13.25 2.92 12.29
C ARG A 89 -14.27 1.91 11.77
N ARG A 90 -15.34 1.65 12.52
CA ARG A 90 -16.42 0.77 12.07
C ARG A 90 -17.16 1.33 10.85
N LEU A 91 -17.41 2.65 10.82
CA LEU A 91 -18.08 3.30 9.69
C LEU A 91 -17.19 3.33 8.43
N ARG A 92 -15.87 3.52 8.59
CA ARG A 92 -14.90 3.46 7.47
C ARG A 92 -14.94 2.13 6.71
N ALA A 93 -15.34 1.03 7.34
CA ALA A 93 -15.50 -0.27 6.67
C ALA A 93 -16.60 -0.28 5.58
N PHE A 94 -17.51 0.70 5.60
CA PHE A 94 -18.56 0.89 4.59
C PHE A 94 -18.25 2.03 3.61
N MET A 95 -17.06 2.65 3.73
CA MET A 95 -16.62 3.76 2.91
C MET A 95 -15.44 3.33 2.05
N SER A 96 -15.31 3.94 0.87
CA SER A 96 -14.14 3.80 0.02
C SER A 96 -13.49 5.18 -0.16
N PRO A 97 -12.14 5.24 -0.23
CA PRO A 97 -11.46 6.49 -0.56
C PRO A 97 -11.90 6.94 -1.96
N GLN A 98 -12.24 8.22 -2.08
CA GLN A 98 -12.59 8.88 -3.34
C GLN A 98 -11.54 9.93 -3.69
N THR A 99 -11.38 10.21 -4.98
CA THR A 99 -10.53 11.31 -5.43
C THR A 99 -11.12 12.62 -4.94
N CYS A 100 -10.30 13.44 -4.27
CA CYS A 100 -10.72 14.75 -3.81
C CYS A 100 -11.07 15.66 -5.00
N GLU A 101 -12.27 16.24 -5.01
CA GLU A 101 -12.73 17.11 -6.10
C GLU A 101 -11.95 18.43 -6.18
N ALA A 102 -11.49 18.96 -5.04
CA ALA A 102 -10.79 20.24 -5.00
C ALA A 102 -9.37 20.17 -5.59
N CYS A 103 -8.64 19.08 -5.33
CA CYS A 103 -7.26 18.91 -5.82
C CYS A 103 -7.11 17.82 -6.88
N GLN A 104 -8.19 17.13 -7.26
CA GLN A 104 -8.17 16.01 -8.22
C GLN A 104 -7.13 14.93 -7.85
N GLY A 105 -6.98 14.68 -6.55
CA GLY A 105 -6.00 13.71 -6.01
C GLY A 105 -4.55 14.18 -6.03
N GLN A 106 -4.26 15.43 -6.41
CA GLN A 106 -2.92 16.01 -6.42
C GLN A 106 -2.40 16.34 -5.02
N ARG A 107 -3.29 16.47 -4.01
CA ARG A 107 -2.95 16.73 -2.59
C ARG A 107 -2.20 18.04 -2.32
N LEU A 108 -1.99 18.88 -3.34
CA LEU A 108 -1.31 20.17 -3.25
C LEU A 108 -2.20 21.30 -3.79
N ARG A 109 -1.87 22.54 -3.39
CA ARG A 109 -2.54 23.75 -3.88
C ARG A 109 -2.13 24.04 -5.33
N GLU A 110 -3.04 24.66 -6.08
CA GLU A 110 -2.82 25.00 -7.49
C GLU A 110 -1.55 25.83 -7.73
N VAL A 111 -1.22 26.76 -6.82
CA VAL A 111 -0.03 27.61 -6.92
C VAL A 111 1.28 26.79 -6.88
N VAL A 112 1.29 25.67 -6.15
CA VAL A 112 2.43 24.75 -6.10
C VAL A 112 2.50 23.91 -7.38
N LEU A 113 1.34 23.48 -7.88
CA LEU A 113 1.24 22.70 -9.13
C LEU A 113 1.53 23.53 -10.39
N ALA A 114 1.50 24.85 -10.30
CA ALA A 114 1.89 25.75 -11.38
C ALA A 114 3.41 25.83 -11.58
N VAL A 115 4.21 25.44 -10.57
CA VAL A 115 5.67 25.35 -10.69
C VAL A 115 6.01 24.04 -11.39
N THR A 116 6.72 24.14 -12.53
CA THR A 116 7.03 22.99 -13.36
C THR A 116 8.51 22.89 -13.69
N LEU A 117 8.96 21.66 -13.96
CA LEU A 117 10.30 21.31 -14.40
C LEU A 117 10.22 20.72 -15.81
N ARG A 118 11.20 21.04 -16.66
CA ARG A 118 11.29 20.51 -18.02
C ARG A 118 12.46 19.54 -18.13
N SER A 119 12.28 18.48 -18.90
CA SER A 119 13.32 17.52 -19.23
C SER A 119 13.24 17.17 -20.71
N ALA A 120 14.38 16.93 -21.33
CA ALA A 120 14.42 16.43 -22.71
C ALA A 120 13.86 15.01 -22.82
N LYS A 121 13.80 14.26 -21.70
CA LYS A 121 13.20 12.91 -21.60
C LYS A 121 11.94 12.91 -20.74
N GLN A 122 10.99 13.79 -21.06
CA GLN A 122 9.66 13.76 -20.45
C GLN A 122 8.66 12.98 -21.32
N PRO A 123 7.63 12.34 -20.73
CA PRO A 123 6.56 11.71 -21.50
C PRO A 123 5.86 12.71 -22.44
N GLU A 124 5.33 12.27 -23.58
CA GLU A 124 4.73 13.15 -24.61
C GLU A 124 3.39 13.82 -24.20
N ALA A 125 2.87 13.55 -23.00
CA ALA A 125 1.59 14.11 -22.59
C ALA A 125 1.66 15.66 -22.51
N LYS A 126 0.54 16.32 -22.83
CA LYS A 126 0.43 17.78 -22.75
C LYS A 126 0.42 18.23 -21.29
N PHE A 127 1.59 18.54 -20.74
CA PHE A 127 1.72 19.03 -19.38
C PHE A 127 1.60 20.55 -19.28
N ARG A 128 1.23 21.02 -18.09
CA ARG A 128 0.98 22.44 -17.80
C ARG A 128 2.25 23.26 -18.09
N PHE A 129 2.11 24.32 -18.89
CA PHE A 129 3.21 25.23 -19.23
C PHE A 129 4.44 24.54 -19.88
N GLY A 130 4.26 23.35 -20.47
CA GLY A 130 5.32 22.62 -21.16
C GLY A 130 6.35 21.95 -20.25
N GLY A 131 6.01 21.70 -18.98
CA GLY A 131 6.84 20.93 -18.03
C GLY A 131 5.98 20.17 -17.02
N LEU A 132 6.61 19.35 -16.18
CA LEU A 132 5.95 18.54 -15.14
C LEU A 132 5.88 19.29 -13.81
N SER A 133 4.71 19.32 -13.18
CA SER A 133 4.61 19.74 -11.78
C SER A 133 5.17 18.66 -10.85
N ILE A 134 5.41 19.02 -9.58
CA ILE A 134 5.88 18.05 -8.56
C ILE A 134 5.03 16.78 -8.53
N MET A 135 3.70 16.88 -8.66
CA MET A 135 2.83 15.70 -8.61
C MET A 135 2.79 14.92 -9.92
N ASP A 136 3.07 15.57 -11.05
CA ASP A 136 3.21 14.87 -12.33
C ASP A 136 4.50 14.03 -12.31
N VAL A 137 5.60 14.59 -11.79
CA VAL A 137 6.84 13.83 -11.52
C VAL A 137 6.58 12.70 -10.52
N CYS A 138 5.85 12.95 -9.43
CA CYS A 138 5.54 11.89 -8.47
C CYS A 138 4.64 10.76 -9.03
N ARG A 139 3.98 10.96 -10.16
CA ARG A 139 3.18 9.92 -10.83
C ARG A 139 3.99 9.05 -11.77
N LEU A 140 5.17 9.50 -12.18
CA LEU A 140 6.09 8.71 -12.97
C LEU A 140 6.49 7.46 -12.20
N SER A 141 6.68 6.35 -12.92
CA SER A 141 7.43 5.22 -12.40
C SER A 141 8.89 5.61 -12.14
N ILE A 142 9.61 4.84 -11.34
CA ILE A 142 11.04 5.06 -11.14
C ILE A 142 11.81 4.96 -12.47
N ASP A 143 11.42 4.03 -13.35
CA ASP A 143 12.01 3.88 -14.69
C ASP A 143 11.75 5.08 -15.62
N GLU A 144 10.67 5.82 -15.41
CA GLU A 144 10.36 7.06 -16.13
C GLU A 144 11.02 8.29 -15.47
N ALA A 145 11.02 8.33 -14.13
CA ALA A 145 11.53 9.46 -13.35
C ALA A 145 13.06 9.59 -13.44
N LEU A 146 13.79 8.47 -13.50
CA LEU A 146 15.25 8.50 -13.55
C LEU A 146 15.77 9.17 -14.84
N PRO A 147 15.36 8.76 -16.07
CA PRO A 147 15.69 9.48 -17.29
C PRO A 147 15.22 10.94 -17.30
N PHE A 148 14.08 11.24 -16.66
CA PHE A 148 13.58 12.60 -16.54
C PHE A 148 14.57 13.50 -15.78
N PHE A 149 15.11 13.04 -14.64
CA PHE A 149 16.09 13.81 -13.87
C PHE A 149 17.50 13.82 -14.50
N GLU A 150 17.91 12.75 -15.19
CA GLU A 150 19.18 12.72 -15.93
C GLU A 150 19.22 13.74 -17.08
N ALA A 151 18.06 14.00 -17.71
CA ALA A 151 17.93 14.89 -18.85
C ALA A 151 17.24 16.23 -18.49
N LEU A 152 17.30 16.63 -17.22
CA LEU A 152 16.66 17.84 -16.71
C LEU A 152 17.26 19.09 -17.37
N GLU A 153 16.39 19.95 -17.89
CA GLU A 153 16.78 21.20 -18.52
C GLU A 153 16.89 22.30 -17.46
N LEU A 154 18.13 22.69 -17.15
CA LEU A 154 18.45 23.74 -16.19
C LEU A 154 19.24 24.87 -16.89
N ASP A 155 18.95 26.11 -16.52
CA ASP A 155 19.78 27.25 -16.87
C ASP A 155 21.09 27.25 -16.06
N GLU A 156 22.00 28.19 -16.37
CA GLU A 156 23.33 28.22 -15.73
C GLU A 156 23.27 28.44 -14.22
N LEU A 157 22.26 29.16 -13.72
CA LEU A 157 22.05 29.32 -12.28
C LEU A 157 21.46 28.05 -11.67
N GLY A 158 20.46 27.45 -12.30
CA GLY A 158 19.82 26.21 -11.88
C GLY A 158 20.82 25.06 -11.77
N LYS A 159 21.74 24.91 -12.74
CA LYS A 159 22.83 23.93 -12.65
C LYS A 159 23.68 24.14 -11.40
N LYS A 160 24.09 25.38 -11.10
CA LYS A 160 24.92 25.67 -9.92
C LYS A 160 24.23 25.35 -8.59
N ILE A 161 22.91 25.49 -8.51
CA ILE A 161 22.15 25.30 -7.26
C ILE A 161 21.65 23.85 -7.12
N ALA A 162 21.21 23.23 -8.22
CA ALA A 162 20.48 21.98 -8.18
C ALA A 162 21.34 20.74 -8.47
N THR A 163 22.60 20.87 -8.90
CA THR A 163 23.45 19.71 -9.27
C THR A 163 23.48 18.66 -8.15
N ASP A 164 23.79 19.06 -6.92
CA ASP A 164 23.89 18.11 -5.81
C ASP A 164 22.55 17.44 -5.50
N VAL A 165 21.45 18.18 -5.62
CA VAL A 165 20.09 17.67 -5.40
C VAL A 165 19.69 16.68 -6.49
N VAL A 166 19.99 16.98 -7.75
CA VAL A 166 19.72 16.09 -8.89
C VAL A 166 20.57 14.81 -8.80
N LEU A 167 21.83 14.92 -8.37
CA LEU A 167 22.69 13.76 -8.12
C LEU A 167 22.13 12.86 -7.00
N GLU A 168 21.63 13.44 -5.91
CA GLU A 168 21.01 12.65 -4.84
C GLU A 168 19.71 11.98 -5.32
N ILE A 169 18.87 12.70 -6.06
CA ILE A 169 17.61 12.14 -6.59
C ILE A 169 17.91 10.98 -7.56
N THR A 170 18.79 11.20 -8.54
CA THR A 170 19.14 10.18 -9.55
C THR A 170 19.78 8.96 -8.90
N SER A 171 20.64 9.15 -7.88
CA SER A 171 21.23 8.09 -7.07
C SER A 171 20.16 7.25 -6.36
N ARG A 172 19.21 7.89 -5.66
CA ARG A 172 18.11 7.18 -4.97
C ARG A 172 17.18 6.42 -5.91
N LEU A 173 16.85 7.02 -7.05
CA LEU A 173 16.06 6.36 -8.09
C LEU A 173 16.82 5.17 -8.69
N GLY A 174 18.13 5.31 -8.90
CA GLY A 174 19.03 4.24 -9.32
C GLY A 174 18.96 3.05 -8.36
N PHE A 175 19.17 3.26 -7.06
CA PHE A 175 19.11 2.17 -6.07
C PHE A 175 17.75 1.47 -6.03
N LEU A 176 16.65 2.22 -6.16
CA LEU A 176 15.31 1.63 -6.21
C LEU A 176 15.13 0.77 -7.48
N ARG A 177 15.65 1.22 -8.62
CA ARG A 177 15.65 0.43 -9.85
C ARG A 177 16.52 -0.81 -9.72
N ASP A 178 17.67 -0.70 -9.06
CA ASP A 178 18.64 -1.80 -8.89
C ASP A 178 18.09 -2.93 -8.02
N VAL A 179 17.21 -2.62 -7.06
CA VAL A 179 16.46 -3.63 -6.30
C VAL A 179 15.15 -4.07 -6.99
N GLY A 180 14.99 -3.81 -8.29
CA GLY A 180 13.85 -4.28 -9.09
C GLY A 180 12.53 -3.55 -8.82
N LEU A 181 12.56 -2.30 -8.33
CA LEU A 181 11.34 -1.51 -8.06
C LEU A 181 11.04 -0.45 -9.14
N GLY A 182 11.67 -0.54 -10.32
CA GLY A 182 11.52 0.41 -11.43
C GLY A 182 10.06 0.71 -11.82
N TYR A 183 9.17 -0.27 -11.69
CA TYR A 183 7.74 -0.17 -12.05
C TYR A 183 6.89 0.65 -11.06
N LEU A 184 7.38 0.89 -9.84
CA LEU A 184 6.61 1.62 -8.83
C LEU A 184 6.61 3.12 -9.12
N THR A 185 5.45 3.76 -8.94
CA THR A 185 5.33 5.22 -8.99
C THR A 185 5.74 5.85 -7.67
N LEU A 186 6.32 7.04 -7.71
CA LEU A 186 6.79 7.73 -6.49
C LEU A 186 5.65 8.12 -5.52
N ASN A 187 4.42 8.24 -6.03
CA ASN A 187 3.22 8.53 -5.25
C ASN A 187 2.45 7.28 -4.77
N ARG A 188 2.99 6.07 -5.00
CA ARG A 188 2.37 4.83 -4.54
C ARG A 188 2.18 4.88 -3.03
N THR A 189 0.98 4.50 -2.57
CA THR A 189 0.67 4.55 -1.13
C THR A 189 1.39 3.42 -0.41
N SER A 190 2.17 3.75 0.62
CA SER A 190 3.01 2.78 1.37
C SER A 190 2.24 1.57 1.89
N GLY A 191 1.01 1.76 2.37
CA GLY A 191 0.14 0.67 2.85
C GLY A 191 -0.37 -0.29 1.76
N THR A 192 -0.04 -0.05 0.49
CA THR A 192 -0.40 -0.92 -0.65
C THR A 192 0.77 -1.73 -1.18
N LEU A 193 1.95 -1.59 -0.57
CA LEU A 193 3.15 -2.36 -0.91
C LEU A 193 3.05 -3.75 -0.30
N SER A 194 3.53 -4.74 -1.02
CA SER A 194 3.82 -6.08 -0.51
C SER A 194 4.99 -6.05 0.49
N GLY A 195 5.12 -7.12 1.28
CA GLY A 195 6.24 -7.27 2.20
C GLY A 195 7.60 -7.18 1.49
N GLY A 196 7.75 -7.89 0.36
CA GLY A 196 8.97 -7.86 -0.44
C GLY A 196 9.28 -6.48 -1.02
N GLU A 197 8.28 -5.75 -1.53
CA GLU A 197 8.48 -4.36 -1.99
C GLU A 197 8.96 -3.46 -0.85
N ALA A 198 8.31 -3.52 0.32
CA ALA A 198 8.69 -2.71 1.47
C ALA A 198 10.11 -3.03 1.97
N GLN A 199 10.49 -4.31 1.98
CA GLN A 199 11.84 -4.77 2.32
C GLN A 199 12.88 -4.26 1.33
N ARG A 200 12.60 -4.32 0.02
CA ARG A 200 13.52 -3.83 -1.01
C ARG A 200 13.66 -2.30 -1.00
N ILE A 201 12.59 -1.54 -0.73
CA ILE A 201 12.70 -0.09 -0.49
C ILE A 201 13.65 0.20 0.68
N ARG A 202 13.53 -0.58 1.77
CA ARG A 202 14.43 -0.45 2.91
C ARG A 202 15.87 -0.76 2.52
N LEU A 203 16.11 -1.82 1.75
CA LEU A 203 17.43 -2.17 1.25
C LEU A 203 18.04 -1.04 0.39
N ALA A 204 17.31 -0.55 -0.61
CA ALA A 204 17.74 0.59 -1.44
C ALA A 204 18.08 1.84 -0.60
N THR A 205 17.30 2.09 0.45
CA THR A 205 17.56 3.20 1.39
C THR A 205 18.88 3.00 2.14
N GLN A 206 19.20 1.77 2.55
CA GLN A 206 20.45 1.46 3.25
C GLN A 206 21.67 1.56 2.33
N ILE A 207 21.56 1.10 1.09
CA ILE A 207 22.65 1.21 0.10
C ILE A 207 23.01 2.67 -0.12
N GLY A 208 22.01 3.52 -0.35
CA GLY A 208 22.25 4.94 -0.53
C GLY A 208 22.66 5.69 0.74
N ALA A 209 22.63 5.07 1.92
CA ALA A 209 23.21 5.69 3.12
C ALA A 209 24.75 5.67 3.08
N GLY A 210 25.35 4.83 2.22
CA GLY A 210 26.80 4.77 2.04
C GLY A 210 27.57 4.37 3.30
N LEU A 211 26.92 3.59 4.18
CA LEU A 211 27.54 3.15 5.42
C LEU A 211 28.59 2.07 5.14
N VAL A 212 29.65 2.07 5.96
CA VAL A 212 30.77 1.11 5.90
C VAL A 212 30.97 0.51 7.29
N GLY A 213 31.38 -0.77 7.36
CA GLY A 213 31.58 -1.47 8.63
C GLY A 213 30.29 -1.88 9.33
N VAL A 214 29.17 -1.95 8.60
CA VAL A 214 27.87 -2.39 9.11
C VAL A 214 27.65 -3.88 8.86
N LEU A 215 27.02 -4.57 9.80
CA LEU A 215 26.48 -5.92 9.60
C LEU A 215 25.01 -5.83 9.20
N TYR A 216 24.72 -6.13 7.93
CA TYR A 216 23.36 -6.23 7.42
C TYR A 216 22.85 -7.66 7.58
N ILE A 217 21.73 -7.83 8.28
CA ILE A 217 21.05 -9.13 8.43
C ILE A 217 19.73 -9.05 7.65
N LEU A 218 19.61 -9.87 6.61
CA LEU A 218 18.43 -9.92 5.73
C LEU A 218 17.73 -11.27 5.87
N ASP A 219 16.41 -11.21 5.89
CA ASP A 219 15.52 -12.38 5.99
C ASP A 219 14.84 -12.59 4.63
N GLU A 220 15.26 -13.61 3.88
CA GLU A 220 14.74 -14.03 2.57
C GLU A 220 14.45 -12.87 1.60
N PRO A 221 15.46 -12.08 1.19
CA PRO A 221 15.25 -10.92 0.32
C PRO A 221 14.76 -11.29 -1.09
N SER A 222 14.86 -12.56 -1.51
CA SER A 222 14.34 -13.04 -2.79
C SER A 222 12.81 -13.20 -2.81
N ILE A 223 12.12 -13.14 -1.66
CA ILE A 223 10.66 -13.35 -1.59
C ILE A 223 9.90 -12.41 -2.54
N GLY A 224 9.10 -13.01 -3.41
CA GLY A 224 8.23 -12.29 -4.32
C GLY A 224 8.97 -11.57 -5.45
N LEU A 225 10.24 -11.92 -5.70
CA LEU A 225 10.95 -11.55 -6.92
C LEU A 225 10.76 -12.58 -8.02
N HIS A 226 10.75 -12.10 -9.25
CA HIS A 226 10.89 -12.97 -10.41
C HIS A 226 12.36 -13.40 -10.54
N ALA A 227 12.63 -14.62 -11.02
CA ALA A 227 14.00 -15.15 -11.14
C ALA A 227 14.95 -14.22 -11.91
N ARG A 228 14.42 -13.49 -12.90
CA ARG A 228 15.18 -12.48 -13.66
C ARG A 228 15.71 -11.33 -12.81
N ASP A 229 14.96 -10.91 -11.79
CA ASP A 229 15.30 -9.76 -10.96
C ASP A 229 16.18 -10.18 -9.77
N ASN A 230 16.33 -11.50 -9.53
CA ASN A 230 17.19 -12.06 -8.49
C ASN A 230 18.66 -11.72 -8.74
N GLU A 231 19.13 -11.79 -9.99
CA GLU A 231 20.50 -11.43 -10.35
C GLU A 231 20.82 -9.98 -9.98
N GLN A 232 19.88 -9.06 -10.20
CA GLN A 232 20.06 -7.64 -9.87
C GLN A 232 20.10 -7.40 -8.36
N LEU A 233 19.26 -8.11 -7.61
CA LEU A 233 19.32 -8.12 -6.14
C LEU A 233 20.67 -8.65 -5.65
N LEU A 234 21.15 -9.78 -6.17
CA LEU A 234 22.41 -10.40 -5.77
C LEU A 234 23.60 -9.49 -6.07
N ALA A 235 23.66 -8.88 -7.25
CA ALA A 235 24.68 -7.89 -7.60
C ALA A 235 24.66 -6.69 -6.63
N THR A 236 23.47 -6.29 -6.19
CA THR A 236 23.31 -5.20 -5.22
C THR A 236 23.82 -5.60 -3.82
N LEU A 237 23.57 -6.83 -3.37
CA LEU A 237 24.07 -7.35 -2.10
C LEU A 237 25.60 -7.51 -2.11
N GLU A 238 26.15 -8.00 -3.22
CA GLU A 238 27.60 -8.05 -3.47
C GLU A 238 28.21 -6.65 -3.42
N GLY A 239 27.59 -5.66 -4.08
CA GLY A 239 28.00 -4.26 -3.99
C GLY A 239 27.98 -3.72 -2.55
N LEU A 240 26.96 -4.07 -1.76
CA LEU A 240 26.88 -3.67 -0.35
C LEU A 240 28.03 -4.26 0.48
N ARG A 241 28.38 -5.54 0.24
CA ARG A 241 29.56 -6.19 0.83
C ARG A 241 30.84 -5.47 0.42
N ASP A 242 31.01 -5.21 -0.88
CA ASP A 242 32.24 -4.65 -1.45
C ASP A 242 32.50 -3.20 -1.03
N LEU A 243 31.47 -2.47 -0.60
CA LEU A 243 31.60 -1.18 0.10
C LEU A 243 32.30 -1.29 1.48
N GLY A 244 32.59 -2.50 1.96
CA GLY A 244 33.23 -2.76 3.25
C GLY A 244 32.25 -3.11 4.35
N ASN A 245 31.11 -3.71 4.01
CA ASN A 245 30.13 -4.21 4.96
C ASN A 245 30.12 -5.74 4.99
N THR A 246 29.47 -6.30 6.01
CA THR A 246 29.18 -7.74 6.06
C THR A 246 27.68 -7.93 5.81
N VAL A 247 27.33 -8.85 4.91
CA VAL A 247 25.94 -9.18 4.60
C VAL A 247 25.69 -10.63 5.02
N LEU A 248 24.76 -10.82 5.96
CA LEU A 248 24.26 -12.12 6.38
C LEU A 248 22.83 -12.26 5.86
N VAL A 249 22.62 -13.27 5.01
CA VAL A 249 21.33 -13.51 4.39
C VAL A 249 20.81 -14.87 4.83
N VAL A 250 19.57 -14.91 5.31
CA VAL A 250 18.82 -16.16 5.48
C VAL A 250 18.09 -16.41 4.16
N GLU A 251 18.43 -17.49 3.47
CA GLU A 251 17.90 -17.80 2.15
C GLU A 251 17.76 -19.31 1.92
N HIS A 252 16.90 -19.63 0.96
CA HIS A 252 16.71 -20.99 0.43
C HIS A 252 16.82 -21.03 -1.10
N ASP A 253 17.03 -19.88 -1.76
CA ASP A 253 17.27 -19.79 -3.20
C ASP A 253 18.64 -20.36 -3.61
N GLU A 254 18.65 -21.20 -4.64
CA GLU A 254 19.85 -21.88 -5.15
C GLU A 254 20.89 -20.88 -5.67
N GLU A 255 20.47 -19.88 -6.44
CA GLU A 255 21.41 -18.92 -7.05
C GLU A 255 22.10 -18.10 -5.96
N THR A 256 21.34 -17.66 -4.96
CA THR A 256 21.85 -16.94 -3.79
C THR A 256 22.88 -17.77 -3.03
N ILE A 257 22.58 -19.04 -2.74
CA ILE A 257 23.50 -19.93 -2.03
C ILE A 257 24.77 -20.15 -2.86
N ARG A 258 24.65 -20.29 -4.19
CA ARG A 258 25.79 -20.50 -5.08
C ARG A 258 26.74 -19.30 -5.18
N ARG A 259 26.22 -18.07 -5.03
CA ARG A 259 27.02 -16.83 -5.06
C ARG A 259 27.63 -16.46 -3.71
N ALA A 260 27.20 -17.09 -2.61
CA ALA A 260 27.69 -16.75 -1.28
C ALA A 260 29.18 -17.09 -1.09
N ASP A 261 29.92 -16.15 -0.49
CA ASP A 261 31.33 -16.38 -0.10
C ASP A 261 31.46 -17.44 1.00
N HIS A 262 30.43 -17.56 1.84
CA HIS A 262 30.37 -18.48 2.97
C HIS A 262 28.93 -18.91 3.19
N VAL A 263 28.72 -20.22 3.37
CA VAL A 263 27.42 -20.83 3.62
C VAL A 263 27.44 -21.50 4.99
N ILE A 264 26.40 -21.24 5.78
CA ILE A 264 26.15 -21.90 7.07
C ILE A 264 24.85 -22.69 6.93
N ASP A 265 24.96 -24.01 6.91
CA ASP A 265 23.82 -24.93 6.82
C ASP A 265 23.32 -25.28 8.23
N MET A 266 22.06 -24.97 8.52
CA MET A 266 21.44 -25.07 9.85
C MET A 266 20.51 -26.28 9.96
N GLY A 267 20.82 -27.17 10.90
CA GLY A 267 20.01 -28.30 11.39
C GLY A 267 19.75 -29.40 10.35
N PRO A 268 19.69 -30.69 10.73
CA PRO A 268 19.14 -31.70 9.84
C PRO A 268 17.59 -31.67 9.83
N GLY A 269 16.94 -30.88 10.69
CA GLY A 269 15.48 -30.76 10.81
C GLY A 269 15.04 -29.47 11.53
N ALA A 270 13.75 -29.36 11.84
CA ALA A 270 13.15 -28.18 12.47
C ALA A 270 12.82 -28.39 13.97
N GLY A 271 12.68 -27.29 14.71
CA GLY A 271 12.29 -27.31 16.12
C GLY A 271 13.33 -28.03 17.00
N LEU A 272 12.87 -28.98 17.83
CA LEU A 272 13.74 -29.78 18.72
C LEU A 272 14.78 -30.63 17.98
N HIS A 273 14.60 -30.86 16.68
CA HIS A 273 15.50 -31.67 15.85
C HIS A 273 16.46 -30.82 15.00
N GLY A 274 16.45 -29.49 15.19
CA GLY A 274 17.27 -28.52 14.48
C GLY A 274 18.17 -27.71 15.42
N GLY A 275 18.60 -26.54 14.96
CA GLY A 275 19.37 -25.58 15.77
C GLY A 275 20.86 -25.89 15.91
N GLU A 276 21.36 -26.88 15.16
CA GLU A 276 22.79 -27.20 15.10
C GLU A 276 23.40 -26.69 13.79
N VAL A 277 24.67 -26.29 13.77
CA VAL A 277 25.38 -26.01 12.52
C VAL A 277 25.82 -27.34 11.92
N VAL A 278 25.23 -27.74 10.78
CA VAL A 278 25.52 -29.01 10.11
C VAL A 278 26.81 -28.90 9.30
N ALA A 279 26.97 -27.80 8.57
CA ALA A 279 28.17 -27.48 7.80
C ALA A 279 28.36 -25.96 7.77
N ALA A 280 29.61 -25.51 7.76
CA ALA A 280 29.97 -24.11 7.59
C ALA A 280 31.28 -23.99 6.81
N GLY A 281 31.31 -23.08 5.84
CA GLY A 281 32.48 -22.83 5.00
C GLY A 281 32.11 -22.31 3.61
N PRO A 282 33.07 -22.28 2.70
CA PRO A 282 32.78 -22.07 1.28
C PRO A 282 31.89 -23.21 0.75
N LEU A 283 31.18 -22.94 -0.34
CA LEU A 283 30.13 -23.83 -0.86
C LEU A 283 30.62 -25.26 -1.15
N ASP A 284 31.81 -25.42 -1.71
CA ASP A 284 32.43 -26.72 -2.01
C ASP A 284 32.55 -27.62 -0.78
N ARG A 285 32.88 -27.04 0.37
CA ARG A 285 32.96 -27.74 1.65
C ARG A 285 31.57 -28.17 2.14
N VAL A 286 30.55 -27.33 1.95
CA VAL A 286 29.17 -27.67 2.31
C VAL A 286 28.65 -28.80 1.43
N LEU A 287 28.90 -28.74 0.11
CA LEU A 287 28.52 -29.78 -0.85
C LEU A 287 29.15 -31.15 -0.55
N ALA A 288 30.38 -31.18 -0.03
CA ALA A 288 31.05 -32.42 0.38
C ALA A 288 30.46 -33.05 1.67
N HIS A 289 29.62 -32.33 2.41
CA HIS A 289 29.15 -32.75 3.73
C HIS A 289 27.93 -33.66 3.65
N LYS A 290 28.12 -34.98 3.84
CA LYS A 290 27.07 -36.01 3.70
C LYS A 290 25.79 -35.81 4.53
N LYS A 291 25.88 -35.06 5.64
CA LYS A 291 24.74 -34.79 6.53
C LYS A 291 23.97 -33.51 6.16
N SER A 292 24.53 -32.65 5.30
CA SER A 292 23.83 -31.45 4.83
C SER A 292 22.64 -31.88 3.96
N LEU A 293 21.45 -31.38 4.29
CA LEU A 293 20.28 -31.60 3.45
C LEU A 293 20.36 -30.70 2.22
N THR A 294 20.75 -29.45 2.42
CA THR A 294 20.96 -28.44 1.38
C THR A 294 21.92 -28.95 0.29
N ALA A 295 23.04 -29.57 0.67
CA ALA A 295 23.99 -30.18 -0.27
C ALA A 295 23.43 -31.34 -1.11
N LYS A 296 22.34 -31.99 -0.70
CA LYS A 296 21.69 -33.05 -1.49
C LYS A 296 20.76 -32.49 -2.56
N TYR A 297 20.34 -31.24 -2.42
CA TYR A 297 19.48 -30.54 -3.37
C TYR A 297 20.27 -29.70 -4.38
N LEU A 298 21.43 -29.16 -3.97
CA LEU A 298 22.37 -28.42 -4.83
C LEU A 298 23.29 -29.33 -5.64
#